data_AF-A0A7C0YNC8-F1
#
_entry.id   AF-A0A7C0YNC8-F1
#
_cell.length_a   1.000
_cell.length_b   1.000
_cell.length_c   1.000
_cell.angle_alpha   90.00
_cell.angle_beta   90.00
_cell.angle_gamma   90.00
#
_symmetry.space_group_name_H-M   'P 1'
#
loop_
_entity.id
_entity.type
_entity.pdbx_description
1 polymer ?
#
loop_
_entity_poly.entity_id
_entity_poly.type
_entity_poly.pdbx_seq_one_letter_code
_entity_poly.pdbx_strand_id
1 'polypeptide(L)'
;IATSLCGLGQTAPNPVLTTIKYFRDEYESHIKDHWCKAGVCLDLCSFHIIEQLCTGCGACRRACPANAIIGEKKKPHRIIQEACVHCRSCYDTCKFNSVKVLPAGFEGDPLELVEIPAGAGKGKGGAE
;
A
#
# COMPACT_ATOMS: atom_id res chain seq x y z
N ILE A 1 -27.84 16.92 -11.86
CA ILE A 1 -27.13 17.48 -13.05
C ILE A 1 -27.60 16.67 -14.24
N ALA A 2 -28.38 17.24 -15.17
CA ALA A 2 -28.76 16.56 -16.40
C ALA A 2 -27.70 16.85 -17.47
N THR A 3 -26.73 15.96 -17.63
CA THR A 3 -25.55 16.18 -18.48
C THR A 3 -25.72 15.66 -19.92
N SER A 4 -26.67 14.77 -20.21
CA SER A 4 -26.82 14.14 -21.54
C SER A 4 -28.23 13.62 -21.83
N LEU A 5 -28.75 13.76 -23.04
CA LEU A 5 -30.14 13.37 -23.37
C LEU A 5 -30.37 11.85 -23.45
N CYS A 6 -29.32 11.03 -23.59
CA CYS A 6 -29.43 9.57 -23.61
C CYS A 6 -29.36 8.97 -22.20
N GLY A 7 -30.11 7.88 -21.96
CA GLY A 7 -30.15 7.21 -20.65
C GLY A 7 -28.78 6.74 -20.14
N LEU A 8 -27.89 6.31 -21.06
CA LEU A 8 -26.52 5.94 -20.71
C LEU A 8 -25.70 7.15 -20.22
N GLY A 9 -25.85 8.31 -20.86
CA GLY A 9 -25.13 9.52 -20.46
C GLY A 9 -25.62 10.09 -19.12
N GLN A 10 -26.89 9.88 -18.79
CA GLN A 10 -27.44 10.24 -17.48
C GLN A 10 -26.88 9.37 -16.34
N THR A 11 -26.56 8.10 -16.61
CA THR A 11 -26.01 7.18 -15.60
C THR A 11 -24.49 7.08 -15.61
N ALA A 12 -23.83 7.56 -16.66
CA ALA A 12 -22.37 7.61 -16.78
C ALA A 12 -21.62 8.22 -15.57
N PRO A 13 -22.10 9.29 -14.90
CA PRO A 13 -21.39 9.82 -13.74
C PRO A 13 -21.60 9.01 -12.45
N ASN A 14 -22.57 8.08 -12.41
CA ASN A 14 -22.92 7.37 -11.18
C ASN A 14 -21.74 6.60 -10.56
N PRO A 15 -20.90 5.86 -11.32
CA PRO A 15 -19.74 5.18 -10.74
C PRO A 15 -18.83 6.15 -9.97
N VAL A 16 -18.49 7.30 -10.58
CA VAL A 16 -17.64 8.32 -9.95
C VAL A 16 -18.31 8.95 -8.72
N LEU A 17 -19.60 9.28 -8.81
CA LEU A 17 -20.32 9.85 -7.67
C LEU A 17 -20.44 8.86 -6.50
N THR A 18 -20.68 7.59 -6.80
CA THR A 18 -20.75 6.55 -5.78
C THR A 18 -19.41 6.29 -5.14
N THR A 19 -18.31 6.26 -5.90
CA THR A 19 -16.98 6.05 -5.32
C THR A 19 -16.56 7.20 -4.43
N ILE A 20 -16.84 8.45 -4.83
CA ILE A 20 -16.63 9.63 -3.98
C ILE A 20 -17.52 9.60 -2.73
N LYS A 21 -18.74 9.06 -2.81
CA LYS A 21 -19.65 8.98 -1.67
C LYS A 21 -19.18 7.95 -0.63
N TYR A 22 -18.76 6.77 -1.09
CA TYR A 22 -18.47 5.63 -0.21
C TYR A 22 -16.99 5.48 0.16
N PHE A 23 -16.07 5.98 -0.66
CA PHE A 23 -14.63 5.80 -0.50
C PHE A 23 -13.87 7.14 -0.51
N ARG A 24 -14.51 8.23 -0.09
CA ARG A 24 -13.90 9.58 -0.06
C ARG A 24 -12.55 9.58 0.66
N ASP A 25 -12.46 8.89 1.78
CA ASP A 25 -11.27 8.83 2.61
C ASP A 25 -10.10 8.12 1.90
N GLU A 26 -10.38 7.18 0.99
CA GLU A 26 -9.35 6.58 0.13
C GLU A 26 -8.83 7.58 -0.90
N TYR A 27 -9.71 8.39 -1.51
CA TYR A 27 -9.27 9.48 -2.40
C TYR A 27 -8.45 10.52 -1.63
N GLU A 28 -8.89 10.90 -0.44
CA GLU A 28 -8.19 11.88 0.37
C GLU A 28 -6.84 11.36 0.84
N SER A 29 -6.72 10.10 1.29
CA SER A 29 -5.41 9.54 1.66
C SER A 29 -4.46 9.48 0.47
N HIS A 30 -4.99 9.21 -0.72
CA HIS A 30 -4.21 9.17 -1.95
C HIS A 30 -3.69 10.56 -2.34
N ILE A 31 -4.56 11.58 -2.30
CA ILE A 31 -4.26 12.94 -2.81
C ILE A 31 -3.54 13.80 -1.77
N LYS A 32 -3.97 13.76 -0.50
CA LYS A 32 -3.47 14.63 0.57
C LYS A 32 -2.31 13.98 1.32
N ASP A 33 -2.43 12.70 1.65
CA ASP A 33 -1.45 11.99 2.48
C ASP A 33 -0.40 11.24 1.66
N HIS A 34 -0.54 11.22 0.33
CA HIS A 34 0.32 10.48 -0.59
C HIS A 34 0.46 9.00 -0.20
N TRP A 35 -0.66 8.38 0.19
CA TRP A 35 -0.68 7.01 0.67
C TRP A 35 -1.84 6.19 0.08
N CYS A 36 -1.47 5.06 -0.53
CA CYS A 36 -2.42 4.08 -1.04
C CYS A 36 -2.68 3.00 0.02
N LYS A 37 -3.79 3.13 0.76
CA LYS A 37 -4.31 2.12 1.71
C LYS A 37 -4.38 0.72 1.10
N ALA A 38 -4.80 0.65 -0.15
CA ALA A 38 -4.96 -0.60 -0.87
C ALA A 38 -3.63 -1.25 -1.27
N GLY A 39 -2.51 -0.50 -1.28
CA GLY A 39 -1.20 -1.00 -1.70
C GLY A 39 -1.12 -1.38 -3.18
N VAL A 40 -1.86 -0.68 -4.05
CA VAL A 40 -1.88 -0.93 -5.51
C VAL A 40 -0.99 0.05 -6.26
N CYS A 41 -0.91 1.30 -5.80
CA CYS A 41 -0.10 2.33 -6.43
C CYS A 41 1.35 2.21 -5.95
N LEU A 42 2.24 1.83 -6.87
CA LEU A 42 3.66 1.54 -6.59
C LEU A 42 4.38 2.72 -5.91
N ASP A 43 4.08 3.95 -6.33
CA ASP A 43 4.78 5.15 -5.85
C ASP A 43 4.25 5.68 -4.50
N LEU A 44 3.14 5.13 -4.00
CA LEU A 44 2.45 5.62 -2.79
C LEU A 44 2.36 4.55 -1.70
N CYS A 45 3.14 3.48 -1.82
CA CYS A 45 3.20 2.45 -0.80
C CYS A 45 4.62 1.92 -0.60
N SER A 46 4.85 1.40 0.60
CA SER A 46 6.00 0.60 0.98
C SER A 46 5.51 -0.66 1.70
N PHE A 47 6.31 -1.73 1.68
CA PHE A 47 5.94 -3.00 2.30
C PHE A 47 6.89 -3.33 3.44
N HIS A 48 6.34 -3.55 4.63
CA HIS A 48 7.11 -3.85 5.84
C HIS A 48 6.61 -5.15 6.48
N ILE A 49 7.53 -5.95 7.01
CA ILE A 49 7.17 -7.17 7.75
C ILE A 49 7.23 -6.86 9.25
N ILE A 50 6.12 -7.05 9.95
CA ILE A 50 6.07 -7.03 11.41
C ILE A 50 6.66 -8.33 11.93
N GLU A 51 7.79 -8.24 12.60
CA GLU A 51 8.54 -9.40 13.09
C GLU A 51 7.72 -10.23 14.09
N GLN A 52 6.96 -9.57 14.96
CA GLN A 52 6.12 -10.21 15.98
C GLN A 52 5.01 -11.11 15.41
N LEU A 53 4.54 -10.83 14.18
CA LEU A 53 3.50 -11.61 13.50
C LEU A 53 4.08 -12.64 12.52
N CYS A 54 5.36 -12.54 12.20
CA CYS A 54 5.99 -13.36 11.18
C CYS A 54 6.49 -14.70 11.76
N THR A 55 5.87 -15.80 11.35
CA THR A 55 6.26 -17.16 11.77
C THR A 55 7.50 -17.72 11.04
N GLY A 56 8.03 -17.01 10.05
CA GLY A 56 9.21 -17.44 9.31
C GLY A 56 8.97 -18.57 8.30
N CYS A 57 7.77 -18.67 7.73
CA CYS A 57 7.38 -19.72 6.77
C CYS A 57 8.11 -19.63 5.40
N GLY A 58 8.68 -18.46 5.08
CA GLY A 58 9.45 -18.21 3.85
C GLY A 58 8.60 -18.08 2.57
N ALA A 59 7.27 -17.97 2.66
CA ALA A 59 6.41 -17.79 1.50
C ALA A 59 6.68 -16.45 0.78
N CYS A 60 6.79 -15.36 1.54
CA CYS A 60 7.13 -14.03 1.02
C CYS A 60 8.44 -14.02 0.24
N ARG A 61 9.49 -14.66 0.78
CA ARG A 61 10.81 -14.74 0.13
C ARG A 61 10.75 -15.47 -1.22
N ARG A 62 10.02 -16.59 -1.30
CA ARG A 62 9.86 -17.34 -2.57
C ARG A 62 9.04 -16.58 -3.61
N ALA A 63 8.08 -15.77 -3.16
CA ALA A 63 7.22 -14.98 -4.05
C ALA A 63 7.88 -13.68 -4.53
N CYS A 64 9.00 -13.24 -3.93
CA CYS A 64 9.61 -11.96 -4.25
C CYS A 64 10.44 -12.04 -5.56
N PRO A 65 10.01 -11.35 -6.64
CA PRO A 65 10.75 -11.37 -7.91
C PRO A 65 12.10 -10.67 -7.84
N ALA A 66 12.25 -9.68 -6.94
CA ALA A 66 13.48 -8.91 -6.77
C ALA A 66 14.45 -9.51 -5.73
N ASN A 67 14.10 -10.64 -5.10
CA ASN A 67 14.87 -11.22 -3.99
C ASN A 67 15.15 -10.24 -2.83
N ALA A 68 14.28 -9.25 -2.62
CA ALA A 68 14.44 -8.17 -1.64
C ALA A 68 14.15 -8.59 -0.18
N ILE A 69 13.99 -9.88 0.10
CA ILE A 69 13.55 -10.37 1.41
C ILE A 69 14.60 -11.26 2.03
N ILE A 70 15.11 -10.83 3.18
CA ILE A 70 16.07 -11.58 4.00
C ILE A 70 15.36 -12.28 5.16
N GLY A 71 15.93 -13.40 5.61
CA GLY A 71 15.37 -14.20 6.69
C GLY A 71 15.63 -15.70 6.50
N GLU A 72 15.79 -16.40 7.62
CA GLU A 72 15.94 -17.84 7.68
C GLU A 72 14.60 -18.54 7.97
N LYS A 73 14.57 -19.85 7.74
CA LYS A 73 13.41 -20.67 8.15
C LYS A 73 13.20 -20.54 9.65
N LYS A 74 11.93 -20.39 10.08
CA LYS A 74 11.51 -20.22 11.48
C LYS A 74 12.04 -18.95 12.17
N LYS A 75 12.63 -18.01 11.43
CA LYS A 75 12.96 -16.68 11.93
C LYS A 75 12.13 -15.61 11.20
N PRO A 76 11.83 -14.47 11.84
CA PRO A 76 11.19 -13.34 11.18
C PRO A 76 11.95 -12.92 9.91
N HIS A 77 11.20 -12.54 8.87
CA HIS A 77 11.77 -12.05 7.63
C HIS A 77 11.72 -10.52 7.61
N ARG A 78 12.62 -9.89 6.86
CA ARG A 78 12.68 -8.43 6.69
C ARG A 78 12.81 -8.10 5.21
N ILE A 79 12.16 -7.01 4.79
CA ILE A 79 12.23 -6.48 3.42
C ILE A 79 13.31 -5.40 3.37
N ILE A 80 14.24 -5.53 2.43
CA ILE A 80 15.22 -4.51 2.07
C ILE A 80 14.50 -3.52 1.13
N GLN A 81 14.26 -2.30 1.60
CA GLN A 81 13.44 -1.33 0.86
C GLN A 81 14.13 -0.88 -0.44
N GLU A 82 15.45 -0.79 -0.43
CA GLU A 82 16.29 -0.37 -1.56
C GLU A 82 16.24 -1.36 -2.73
N ALA A 83 15.98 -2.64 -2.44
CA ALA A 83 15.83 -3.68 -3.45
C ALA A 83 14.36 -3.97 -3.81
N CYS A 84 13.42 -3.41 -3.06
CA CYS A 84 11.99 -3.68 -3.25
C CYS A 84 11.46 -2.92 -4.46
N VAL A 85 10.86 -3.65 -5.40
CA VAL A 85 10.20 -3.09 -6.60
C VAL A 85 8.69 -2.83 -6.40
N HIS A 86 8.23 -2.83 -5.16
CA HIS A 86 6.83 -2.56 -4.78
C HIS A 86 5.76 -3.47 -5.44
N CYS A 87 6.16 -4.64 -5.96
CA CYS A 87 5.30 -5.58 -6.69
C CYS A 87 4.16 -6.27 -5.89
N ARG A 88 4.03 -6.00 -4.59
CA ARG A 88 2.99 -6.56 -3.68
C ARG A 88 2.97 -8.07 -3.46
N SER A 89 3.72 -8.89 -4.21
CA SER A 89 3.64 -10.37 -4.12
C SER A 89 3.85 -10.93 -2.70
N CYS A 90 4.68 -10.27 -1.89
CA CYS A 90 4.89 -10.66 -0.49
C CYS A 90 3.66 -10.46 0.40
N TYR A 91 2.89 -9.39 0.15
CA TYR A 91 1.66 -9.07 0.86
C TYR A 91 0.58 -10.10 0.54
N ASP A 92 0.34 -10.36 -0.75
CA ASP A 92 -0.73 -11.27 -1.19
C ASP A 92 -0.48 -12.73 -0.76
N THR A 93 0.78 -13.17 -0.69
CA THR A 93 1.11 -14.54 -0.25
C THR A 93 1.10 -14.73 1.27
N CYS A 94 1.12 -13.66 2.07
CA CYS A 94 1.29 -13.77 3.51
C CYS A 94 -0.01 -14.13 4.22
N LYS A 95 -0.11 -15.39 4.66
CA LYS A 95 -1.27 -15.89 5.43
C LYS A 95 -1.35 -15.41 6.88
N PHE A 96 -0.28 -14.79 7.38
CA PHE A 96 -0.18 -14.33 8.77
C PHE A 96 -0.46 -12.83 8.92
N ASN A 97 -0.80 -12.13 7.82
CA ASN A 97 -1.00 -10.68 7.78
C ASN A 97 0.18 -9.89 8.40
N SER A 98 1.38 -10.49 8.34
CA SER A 98 2.61 -9.90 8.88
C SER A 98 3.21 -8.85 7.97
N VAL A 99 2.81 -8.82 6.69
CA VAL A 99 3.20 -7.76 5.74
C VAL A 99 2.19 -6.63 5.84
N LYS A 100 2.65 -5.42 6.10
CA LYS A 100 1.84 -4.20 6.13
C LYS A 100 2.18 -3.28 4.97
N VAL A 101 1.16 -2.58 4.49
CA VAL A 101 1.25 -1.52 3.49
C VAL A 101 1.36 -0.20 4.23
N LEU A 102 2.48 0.48 4.07
CA LEU A 102 2.78 1.77 4.69
C LEU A 102 2.93 2.86 3.61
N PRO A 103 2.94 4.15 3.97
CA PRO A 103 3.26 5.23 3.01
C PRO A 103 4.62 5.05 2.34
N ALA A 104 4.77 5.58 1.14
CA ALA A 104 6.07 5.62 0.47
C ALA A 104 7.05 6.49 1.28
N GLY A 105 8.27 5.97 1.48
CA GLY A 105 9.29 6.67 2.29
C GLY A 105 9.04 6.65 3.79
N PHE A 106 8.24 5.71 4.30
CA PHE A 106 8.05 5.54 5.74
C PHE A 106 9.37 5.20 6.46
N GLU A 107 9.81 6.10 7.33
CA GLU A 107 10.97 5.93 8.21
C GLU A 107 10.47 5.81 9.66
N GLY A 108 10.34 4.57 10.17
CA GLY A 108 9.85 4.30 11.52
C GLY A 108 9.61 2.82 11.81
N ASP A 109 9.17 2.51 13.04
CA ASP A 109 8.75 1.15 13.41
C ASP A 109 7.26 0.92 13.02
N PRO A 110 6.94 -0.11 12.22
CA PRO A 110 5.57 -0.46 11.86
C PRO A 110 4.63 -0.75 13.06
N LEU A 111 5.17 -1.08 14.24
CA LEU A 111 4.39 -1.33 15.46
C LEU A 111 3.96 -0.05 16.18
N GLU A 112 4.59 1.09 15.89
CA GLU A 112 4.25 2.41 16.48
C GLU A 112 3.18 3.18 15.70
N LEU A 113 2.67 2.59 14.61
CA LEU A 113 1.56 3.16 13.82
C LEU A 113 0.22 2.99 14.55
N VAL A 114 -0.08 3.92 15.45
CA VAL A 114 -1.39 4.05 16.09
C VAL A 114 -2.40 4.72 15.13
N GLU A 115 -1.92 5.68 14.35
CA GLU A 115 -2.62 6.38 13.26
C GLU A 115 -1.57 6.79 12.22
N ILE A 116 -1.94 6.92 10.95
CA ILE A 116 -1.01 7.43 9.93
C ILE A 116 -0.97 8.94 10.07
N PRO A 117 0.16 9.52 10.51
CA PRO A 117 0.23 10.95 10.69
C PRO A 117 0.01 11.62 9.33
N ALA A 118 -0.91 12.58 9.30
CA ALA A 118 -1.17 13.39 8.11
C ALA A 118 0.15 13.95 7.58
N GLY A 119 0.56 13.54 6.37
CA GLY A 119 1.82 13.93 5.74
C GLY A 119 2.98 12.93 5.81
N ALA A 120 2.75 11.66 6.21
CA ALA A 120 3.76 10.59 6.20
C ALA A 120 4.33 10.24 4.81
N GLY A 121 3.68 10.68 3.72
CA GLY A 121 4.15 10.50 2.34
C GLY A 121 4.98 11.66 1.78
N LYS A 122 5.56 12.55 2.60
CA LYS A 122 6.51 13.59 2.14
C LYS A 122 7.89 12.99 1.79
N GLY A 123 7.91 11.97 0.95
CA GLY A 123 9.11 11.55 0.22
C GLY A 123 9.33 12.53 -0.94
N LYS A 124 10.45 13.25 -0.89
CA LYS A 124 10.96 14.24 -1.86
C LYS A 124 10.23 14.25 -3.21
N GLY A 125 9.53 15.36 -3.47
CA GLY A 125 9.19 15.74 -4.84
C GLY A 125 10.45 15.69 -5.69
N GLY A 126 10.42 14.88 -6.74
CA GLY A 126 11.34 15.01 -7.85
C GLY A 126 11.08 16.38 -8.47
N ALA A 127 12.02 17.30 -8.25
CA ALA A 127 12.22 18.41 -9.15
C ALA A 127 12.67 17.81 -10.49
N GLU A 128 11.87 17.98 -11.54
CA GLU A 128 12.25 18.47 -12.88
C GLU A 128 11.01 19.09 -13.55
#